data_AF-A0A843WTJ9-F1
#
_entry.id   AF-A0A843WTJ9-F1
#
_cell.length_a   1.000
_cell.length_b   1.000
_cell.length_c   1.000
_cell.angle_alpha   90.00
_cell.angle_beta   90.00
_cell.angle_gamma   90.00
#
_symmetry.space_group_name_H-M   'P 1'
#
loop_
_entity.id
_entity.type
_entity.pdbx_description
1 polymer ?
#
loop_
_entity_poly.entity_id
_entity_poly.type
_entity_poly.pdbx_seq_one_letter_code
_entity_poly.pdbx_strand_id
1 'polypeptide(L)'
;MRVFLRAQNFELWKIVSKGAYTLPEDEDTWTKDQIAKGTLNWSALNMMQCAVHHKEYSRVSTCTSAKEMWDKLELIYEGTSEISA
;
A
#
# COMPACT_ATOMS: atom_id res chain seq x y z
N MET A 1 -3.93 -10.65 -0.92
CA MET A 1 -3.63 -9.36 -1.57
C MET A 1 -2.34 -9.38 -2.41
N ARG A 2 -1.25 -10.04 -1.97
CA ARG A 2 0.02 -10.18 -2.74
C ARG A 2 -0.14 -10.66 -4.19
N VAL A 3 -0.88 -11.75 -4.40
CA VAL A 3 -1.11 -12.35 -5.74
C VAL A 3 -1.87 -11.38 -6.65
N PHE A 4 -2.90 -10.72 -6.11
CA PHE A 4 -3.70 -9.74 -6.85
C PHE A 4 -2.84 -8.56 -7.34
N LEU A 5 -2.05 -7.93 -6.46
CA LEU A 5 -1.20 -6.79 -6.84
C LEU A 5 -0.16 -7.16 -7.91
N ARG A 6 0.46 -8.34 -7.80
CA ARG A 6 1.40 -8.85 -8.80
C ARG A 6 0.75 -9.10 -10.16
N ALA A 7 -0.49 -9.59 -10.16
CA ALA A 7 -1.25 -9.86 -11.38
C ALA A 7 -1.68 -8.57 -12.10
N GLN A 8 -1.97 -7.50 -11.36
CA GLN A 8 -2.33 -6.20 -11.94
C GLN A 8 -1.13 -5.50 -12.58
N ASN A 9 -0.03 -5.36 -11.84
CA ASN A 9 1.20 -4.78 -12.35
C ASN A 9 2.36 -5.15 -11.41
N PHE A 10 3.40 -5.77 -11.94
CA PHE A 10 4.53 -6.19 -11.13
C PHE A 10 5.28 -5.01 -10.48
N GLU A 11 5.29 -3.84 -11.11
CA GLU A 11 5.87 -2.61 -10.54
C GLU A 11 5.05 -2.11 -9.34
N LEU A 12 3.72 -2.28 -9.32
CA LEU A 12 2.91 -2.01 -8.11
C LEU A 12 3.39 -2.85 -6.94
N TRP A 13 3.64 -4.15 -7.15
CA TRP A 13 4.15 -5.01 -6.09
C TRP A 13 5.53 -4.57 -5.59
N LYS A 14 6.42 -4.13 -6.47
CA LYS A 14 7.73 -3.61 -6.06
C LYS A 14 7.59 -2.36 -5.18
N ILE A 15 6.71 -1.44 -5.57
CA ILE A 15 6.37 -0.23 -4.81
C ILE A 15 5.85 -0.59 -3.42
N VAL A 16 4.86 -1.48 -3.33
CA VAL A 16 4.24 -1.90 -2.06
C VAL A 16 5.23 -2.66 -1.17
N SER A 17 6.06 -3.54 -1.73
CA SER A 17 6.96 -4.38 -0.94
C SER A 17 8.20 -3.64 -0.45
N LYS A 18 8.81 -2.80 -1.30
CA LYS A 18 10.06 -2.13 -0.95
C LYS A 18 9.83 -0.84 -0.19
N GLY A 19 8.75 -0.10 -0.46
CA GLY A 19 8.42 1.16 0.21
C GLY A 19 9.47 2.28 0.10
N ALA A 20 10.58 2.03 -0.61
CA ALA A 20 11.78 2.87 -0.59
C ALA A 20 11.72 3.97 -1.65
N TYR A 21 10.63 4.74 -1.68
CA TYR A 21 10.57 5.96 -2.49
C TYR A 21 9.93 7.08 -1.69
N THR A 22 10.78 7.99 -1.23
CA THR A 22 10.38 9.28 -0.69
C THR A 22 10.15 10.22 -1.87
N LEU A 23 8.93 10.71 -2.01
CA LEU A 23 8.61 11.75 -2.98
C LEU A 23 8.84 13.12 -2.34
N PRO A 24 9.34 14.11 -3.09
CA PRO A 24 9.40 15.50 -2.62
C PRO A 24 8.01 16.00 -2.22
N GLU A 25 7.93 16.90 -1.24
CA GLU A 25 6.65 17.49 -0.81
C GLU A 25 5.98 18.30 -1.92
N ASP A 26 6.79 18.97 -2.74
CA ASP A 26 6.29 19.80 -3.85
C ASP A 26 6.10 18.96 -5.12
N GLU A 27 4.85 18.63 -5.43
CA GLU A 27 4.44 17.86 -6.61
C GLU A 27 4.83 18.54 -7.93
N ASP A 28 4.93 19.86 -7.97
CA ASP A 28 5.27 20.60 -9.20
C ASP A 28 6.74 20.40 -9.61
N THR A 29 7.58 19.93 -8.67
CA THR A 29 9.00 19.63 -8.93
C THR A 29 9.24 18.20 -9.42
N TRP A 30 8.19 17.39 -9.52
CA TRP A 30 8.36 15.97 -9.76
C TRP A 30 8.81 15.66 -11.18
N THR A 31 9.83 14.82 -11.27
CA THR A 31 10.23 14.19 -12.52
C THR A 31 9.17 13.18 -12.99
N LYS A 32 9.19 12.82 -14.28
CA LYS A 32 8.29 11.80 -14.84
C LYS A 32 8.37 10.47 -14.08
N ASP A 33 9.55 10.08 -13.60
CA ASP A 33 9.74 8.86 -12.82
C ASP A 33 9.08 8.97 -11.42
N GLN A 34 9.19 10.12 -10.76
CA GLN A 34 8.51 10.38 -9.49
C GLN A 34 6.98 10.39 -9.64
N ILE A 35 6.46 11.03 -10.69
CA ILE A 35 5.02 10.98 -11.01
C ILE A 35 4.57 9.55 -11.24
N ALA A 36 5.33 8.75 -11.99
CA ALA A 36 4.99 7.34 -12.24
C ALA A 36 4.98 6.52 -10.95
N LYS A 37 5.98 6.70 -10.07
CA LYS A 37 6.06 6.00 -8.77
C LYS A 37 4.95 6.43 -7.81
N GLY A 38 4.67 7.73 -7.72
CA GLY A 38 3.53 8.26 -6.95
C GLY A 38 2.21 7.68 -7.45
N THR A 39 1.98 7.70 -8.76
CA THR A 39 0.79 7.11 -9.39
C THR A 39 0.62 5.64 -9.00
N LEU A 40 1.70 4.86 -9.00
CA LEU A 40 1.68 3.46 -8.56
C LEU A 40 1.37 3.33 -7.06
N ASN A 41 1.92 4.19 -6.21
CA ASN A 41 1.60 4.23 -4.77
C ASN A 41 0.10 4.43 -4.53
N TRP A 42 -0.47 5.49 -5.10
CA TRP A 42 -1.87 5.83 -4.89
C TRP A 42 -2.81 4.79 -5.51
N SER A 43 -2.44 4.24 -6.67
CA SER A 43 -3.18 3.14 -7.28
C SER A 43 -3.20 1.91 -6.37
N ALA A 44 -2.06 1.55 -5.78
CA ALA A 44 -1.99 0.45 -4.81
C ALA A 44 -2.80 0.75 -3.56
N LEU A 45 -2.71 1.96 -2.99
CA LEU A 45 -3.52 2.38 -1.83
C LEU A 45 -5.01 2.23 -2.11
N ASN A 46 -5.49 2.76 -3.23
CA ASN A 46 -6.90 2.66 -3.62
C ASN A 46 -7.33 1.20 -3.76
N MET A 47 -6.54 0.37 -4.45
CA MET A 47 -6.82 -1.06 -4.60
C MET A 47 -6.90 -1.79 -3.25
N MET A 48 -5.98 -1.48 -2.33
CA MET A 48 -5.98 -2.09 -1.00
C MET A 48 -7.16 -1.60 -0.16
N GLN A 49 -7.48 -0.31 -0.18
CA GLN A 49 -8.67 0.24 0.50
C GLN A 49 -9.96 -0.43 0.03
N CYS A 50 -10.13 -0.66 -1.26
CA CYS A 50 -11.29 -1.38 -1.81
C CYS A 50 -11.35 -2.86 -1.36
N ALA A 51 -10.21 -3.48 -1.06
CA ALA A 51 -10.13 -4.89 -0.72
C ALA A 51 -10.17 -5.16 0.80
N VAL A 52 -10.09 -4.12 1.63
CA VAL A 52 -10.12 -4.24 3.10
C VAL A 52 -11.56 -4.26 3.61
N HIS A 53 -11.81 -5.11 4.62
CA HIS A 53 -13.12 -5.20 5.26
C HIS A 53 -13.44 -3.93 6.06
N HIS A 54 -14.70 -3.52 6.13
CA HIS A 54 -15.15 -2.29 6.81
C HIS A 54 -14.63 -2.15 8.26
N LYS A 55 -14.55 -3.27 9.00
CA LYS A 55 -14.02 -3.30 10.38
C LYS A 55 -12.56 -2.87 10.48
N GLU A 56 -11.75 -3.21 9.48
CA GLU A 56 -10.32 -2.92 9.48
C GLU A 56 -10.00 -1.59 8.77
N TYR A 57 -10.96 -1.04 8.00
CA TYR A 57 -10.80 0.20 7.24
C TYR A 57 -10.37 1.37 8.14
N SER A 58 -10.97 1.55 9.31
CA SER A 58 -10.62 2.63 10.24
C SER A 58 -9.19 2.58 10.75
N ARG A 59 -8.56 1.39 10.73
CA ARG A 59 -7.17 1.18 11.19
C ARG A 59 -6.15 1.51 10.11
N VAL A 60 -6.57 1.50 8.84
CA VAL A 60 -5.68 1.65 7.68
C VAL A 60 -6.01 2.88 6.82
N SER A 61 -7.15 3.55 7.06
CA SER A 61 -7.60 4.71 6.27
C SER A 61 -6.67 5.91 6.37
N THR A 62 -5.87 6.01 7.44
CA THR A 62 -4.90 7.10 7.65
C THR A 62 -3.55 6.85 7.02
N CYS A 63 -3.32 5.69 6.39
CA CYS A 63 -2.03 5.40 5.76
C CYS A 63 -1.82 6.29 4.55
N THR A 64 -0.64 6.89 4.45
CA THR A 64 -0.29 7.80 3.33
C THR A 64 0.52 7.09 2.25
N SER A 65 1.05 5.90 2.55
CA SER A 65 1.76 5.06 1.60
C SER A 65 1.19 3.64 1.53
N ALA A 66 1.27 3.06 0.33
CA ALA A 66 0.87 1.69 0.09
C ALA A 66 1.70 0.70 0.93
N LYS A 67 2.99 1.02 1.17
CA LYS A 67 3.84 0.23 2.06
C LYS A 67 3.31 0.22 3.50
N GLU A 68 3.01 1.38 4.05
CA GLU A 68 2.47 1.50 5.41
C GLU A 68 1.15 0.73 5.56
N MET A 69 0.25 0.87 4.59
CA MET A 69 -1.01 0.14 4.57
C MET A 69 -0.78 -1.38 4.50
N TRP A 70 0.14 -1.83 3.64
CA TRP A 70 0.52 -3.23 3.52
C TRP A 70 1.08 -3.80 4.82
N ASP A 71 2.00 -3.10 5.47
CA ASP A 71 2.62 -3.53 6.73
C ASP A 71 1.60 -3.62 7.87
N LYS A 72 0.67 -2.65 7.95
CA LYS A 72 -0.45 -2.73 8.90
C LYS A 72 -1.36 -3.90 8.60
N LEU A 73 -1.67 -4.18 7.34
CA LEU A 73 -2.52 -5.32 6.97
C LEU A 73 -1.84 -6.65 7.29
N GLU A 74 -0.53 -6.79 7.03
CA GLU A 74 0.23 -7.97 7.47
C GLU A 74 0.14 -8.14 8.99
N LEU A 75 0.35 -7.08 9.78
CA LEU A 75 0.21 -7.15 11.24
C LEU A 75 -1.21 -7.52 11.70
N ILE A 76 -2.25 -6.96 11.07
CA ILE A 76 -3.65 -7.22 11.42
C ILE A 76 -3.98 -8.69 11.22
N TYR A 77 -3.62 -9.26 10.08
CA TYR A 77 -4.00 -10.62 9.71
C TYR A 77 -3.04 -11.69 10.23
N GLU A 78 -1.75 -11.38 10.40
CA GLU A 78 -0.81 -12.30 11.04
C GLU A 78 -1.00 -12.28 12.57
N GLY A 79 -1.18 -11.11 13.18
CA GLY A 79 -1.38 -10.95 14.63
C GLY A 79 -2.76 -11.36 15.15
N THR A 80 -3.79 -11.48 14.30
CA THR A 80 -5.05 -12.14 14.71
C THR A 80 -4.92 -13.65 14.84
N SER A 81 -3.81 -14.25 14.39
CA SER A 81 -3.57 -15.69 14.48
C SER A 81 -3.12 -16.16 15.87
N GLU A 82 -2.82 -15.24 16.81
CA GLU A 82 -2.35 -15.58 18.16
C GLU A 82 -3.44 -15.56 19.26
N ILE A 83 -4.73 -15.47 18.91
CA ILE A 83 -5.82 -15.62 19.90
C ILE A 83 -6.74 -16.78 19.52
N SER A 84 -6.16 -17.98 19.52
CA SER A 84 -6.87 -19.22 19.84
C SER A 84 -5.86 -20.35 20.02
N ALA A 85 -5.24 -20.42 21.20
CA ALA A 85 -4.71 -21.66 21.77
C ALA A 85 -4.85 -21.57 23.29
#